data_AF-A0A0Q6G3X3-F1
#
_entry.id   AF-A0A0Q6G3X3-F1
#
_cell.length_a   1.000
_cell.length_b   1.000
_cell.length_c   1.000
_cell.angle_alpha   90.00
_cell.angle_beta   90.00
_cell.angle_gamma   90.00
#
_symmetry.space_group_name_H-M   'P 1'
#
loop_
_entity.id
_entity.type
_entity.pdbx_description
1 polymer ?
#
loop_
_entity_poly.entity_id
_entity_poly.type
_entity_poly.pdbx_seq_one_letter_code
_entity_poly.pdbx_strand_id
1 'polypeptide(L)'
;MESRQEGERSMWREGAAAPSIEALKEKILRRELTFPGVFEHIMRMLLHHPDIVAFGTAKSVAASCDVSNSTFLRLVRYCGYENFPEMRVAFRCYMRRIAKRSTG
;
A
#
# COMPACT_ATOMS: atom_id res chain seq x y z
N MET A 1 8.54 -13.30 23.83
CA MET A 1 8.92 -13.39 22.40
C MET A 1 7.63 -13.30 21.61
N GLU A 2 7.36 -12.09 21.12
CA GLU A 2 6.04 -11.61 20.77
C GLU A 2 5.53 -12.23 19.47
N SER A 3 4.48 -13.03 19.63
CA SER A 3 3.32 -13.12 18.75
C SER A 3 3.59 -13.51 17.29
N ARG A 4 3.58 -14.84 17.10
CA ARG A 4 3.10 -15.48 15.88
C ARG A 4 1.72 -14.89 15.52
N GLN A 5 1.65 -14.13 14.43
CA GLN A 5 0.39 -13.79 13.76
C GLN A 5 0.39 -14.48 12.40
N GLU A 6 0.36 -15.81 12.44
CA GLU A 6 -0.25 -16.63 11.41
C GLU A 6 -1.47 -17.26 12.07
N GLY A 7 -2.66 -16.97 11.55
CA GLY A 7 -3.93 -17.32 12.19
C GLY A 7 -5.10 -16.82 11.35
N GLU A 8 -5.23 -17.43 10.18
CA GLU A 8 -6.45 -17.88 9.51
C GLU A 8 -7.70 -16.97 9.47
N ARG A 9 -8.34 -17.01 8.28
CA ARG A 9 -9.79 -16.82 8.02
C ARG A 9 -10.21 -15.47 7.42
N SER A 10 -9.91 -15.31 6.13
CA SER A 10 -10.83 -14.69 5.16
C SER A 10 -10.73 -15.52 3.87
N MET A 11 -11.25 -16.75 3.85
CA MET A 11 -12.59 -17.04 3.29
C MET A 11 -13.09 -15.92 2.37
N TRP A 12 -12.49 -15.88 1.19
CA TRP A 12 -13.02 -15.37 -0.08
C TRP A 12 -14.22 -14.42 0.02
N ARG A 13 -13.96 -13.12 0.08
CA ARG A 13 -14.80 -12.17 -0.65
C ARG A 13 -14.16 -11.91 -2.00
N GLU A 14 -14.72 -12.55 -3.02
CA GLU A 14 -14.58 -12.14 -4.40
C GLU A 14 -14.89 -10.64 -4.56
N GLY A 15 -14.02 -9.92 -5.28
CA GLY A 15 -14.54 -9.02 -6.30
C GLY A 15 -14.48 -7.51 -6.08
N ALA A 16 -13.67 -6.98 -5.16
CA ALA A 16 -13.18 -5.61 -5.31
C ALA A 16 -11.71 -5.70 -5.70
N ALA A 17 -11.42 -5.65 -7.01
CA ALA A 17 -10.05 -5.55 -7.48
C ALA A 17 -9.37 -4.41 -6.71
N ALA A 18 -8.38 -4.77 -5.89
CA ALA A 18 -7.65 -3.82 -5.07
C ALA A 18 -7.25 -2.62 -5.95
N PRO A 19 -7.55 -1.37 -5.54
CA PRO A 19 -7.38 -0.23 -6.42
C PRO A 19 -5.93 -0.16 -6.88
N SER A 20 -5.72 -0.10 -8.20
CA SER A 20 -4.39 0.10 -8.77
C SER A 20 -3.80 1.41 -8.25
N ILE A 21 -2.47 1.49 -8.17
CA ILE A 21 -1.79 2.73 -7.78
C ILE A 21 -2.16 3.90 -8.70
N GLU A 22 -2.40 3.62 -10.00
CA GLU A 22 -2.92 4.61 -10.96
C GLU A 22 -4.31 5.12 -10.55
N ALA A 23 -5.23 4.22 -10.18
CA ALA A 23 -6.56 4.59 -9.71
C ALA A 23 -6.53 5.38 -8.39
N LEU A 24 -5.61 5.05 -7.47
CA LEU A 24 -5.39 5.87 -6.28
C LEU A 24 -4.90 7.28 -6.63
N LYS A 25 -3.95 7.39 -7.57
CA LYS A 25 -3.47 8.69 -8.06
C LYS A 25 -4.60 9.51 -8.69
N GLU A 26 -5.45 8.89 -9.48
CA GLU A 26 -6.63 9.54 -10.06
C GLU A 26 -7.61 10.02 -8.99
N LYS A 27 -7.89 9.23 -7.96
CA LYS A 27 -8.75 9.63 -6.83
C LYS A 27 -8.18 10.82 -6.05
N ILE A 28 -6.86 10.83 -5.84
CA ILE A 28 -6.17 11.96 -5.21
C ILE A 28 -6.30 13.22 -6.08
N LEU A 29 -6.08 13.09 -7.39
CA LEU A 29 -6.18 14.20 -8.35
C LEU A 29 -7.61 14.76 -8.43
N ARG A 30 -8.61 13.88 -8.37
CA ARG A 30 -10.04 14.23 -8.30
C ARG A 30 -10.48 14.80 -6.95
N ARG A 31 -9.57 14.89 -5.97
CA ARG A 31 -9.83 15.28 -4.57
C ARG A 31 -10.83 14.38 -3.85
N GLU A 32 -11.11 13.19 -4.39
CA GLU A 32 -11.97 12.18 -3.77
C GLU A 32 -11.27 11.50 -2.59
N LEU A 33 -9.94 11.56 -2.55
CA LEU A 33 -9.12 10.96 -1.51
C LEU A 33 -8.10 11.98 -1.00
N THR A 34 -8.35 12.53 0.19
CA THR A 34 -7.53 13.57 0.82
C THR A 34 -6.77 12.98 1.98
N PHE A 35 -5.44 12.90 1.88
CA PHE A 35 -4.65 12.36 2.98
C PHE A 35 -4.37 13.44 4.04
N PRO A 36 -4.77 13.25 5.30
CA PRO A 36 -4.39 14.16 6.38
C PRO A 36 -2.92 13.96 6.76
N GLY A 37 -2.08 14.97 6.53
CA GLY A 37 -0.72 15.12 7.07
C GLY A 37 0.17 13.86 6.95
N VAL A 38 0.24 13.08 8.03
CA VAL A 38 1.06 11.86 8.11
C VAL A 38 0.73 10.84 6.99
N PHE A 39 -0.53 10.71 6.59
CA PHE A 39 -0.91 9.79 5.52
C PHE A 39 -0.38 10.24 4.15
N GLU A 40 -0.31 11.54 3.93
CA GLU A 40 0.26 12.10 2.70
C GLU A 40 1.76 11.86 2.64
N HIS A 41 2.45 12.10 3.76
CA HIS A 41 3.87 11.84 3.89
C HIS A 41 4.20 10.37 3.59
N ILE A 42 3.47 9.44 4.22
CA ILE A 42 3.66 8.01 3.97
C ILE A 42 3.40 7.72 2.48
N MET A 43 2.26 8.12 1.92
CA MET A 43 1.93 7.81 0.52
C MET A 43 2.96 8.38 -0.46
N ARG A 44 3.48 9.58 -0.20
CA ARG A 44 4.56 10.18 -0.98
C ARG A 44 5.83 9.33 -0.92
N MET A 45 6.24 8.90 0.27
CA MET A 45 7.38 8.00 0.45
C MET A 45 7.22 6.69 -0.31
N LEU A 46 6.04 6.05 -0.23
CA LEU A 46 5.78 4.80 -0.93
C LEU A 46 5.79 4.98 -2.46
N LEU A 47 5.27 6.10 -2.96
CA LEU A 47 5.27 6.40 -4.39
C LEU A 47 6.66 6.74 -4.93
N HIS A 48 7.53 7.34 -4.11
CA HIS A 48 8.94 7.58 -4.42
C HIS A 48 9.76 6.29 -4.39
N HIS A 49 9.52 5.42 -3.42
CA HIS A 49 10.25 4.18 -3.20
C HIS A 49 9.29 2.97 -3.19
N PRO A 50 8.75 2.57 -4.35
CA PRO A 50 7.79 1.46 -4.40
C PRO A 50 8.42 0.10 -4.07
N ASP A 51 9.74 -0.02 -4.12
CA ASP A 51 10.52 -1.21 -3.77
C ASP A 51 10.39 -1.57 -2.28
N ILE A 52 10.33 -0.59 -1.38
CA ILE A 52 10.21 -0.84 0.06
C ILE A 52 8.88 -1.56 0.36
N VAL A 53 7.81 -1.23 -0.36
CA VAL A 53 6.50 -1.90 -0.22
C VAL A 53 6.50 -3.24 -0.94
N ALA A 54 7.08 -3.30 -2.13
CA ALA A 54 7.10 -4.49 -2.97
C ALA A 54 7.88 -5.66 -2.35
N PHE A 55 9.00 -5.36 -1.68
CA PHE A 55 9.91 -6.35 -1.08
C PHE A 55 9.84 -6.38 0.46
N GLY A 56 9.41 -5.29 1.09
CA GLY A 56 9.33 -5.20 2.55
C GLY A 56 8.07 -5.83 3.16
N THR A 57 8.05 -5.82 4.49
CA THR A 57 6.90 -6.20 5.32
C THR A 57 6.22 -4.96 5.88
N ALA A 58 4.95 -5.05 6.30
CA ALA A 58 4.23 -3.92 6.89
C ALA A 58 5.01 -3.23 8.02
N LYS A 59 5.69 -4.03 8.88
CA LYS A 59 6.53 -3.52 9.97
C LYS A 59 7.77 -2.79 9.46
N SER A 60 8.47 -3.35 8.47
CA SER A 60 9.66 -2.73 7.88
C SER A 60 9.31 -1.42 7.15
N VAL A 61 8.22 -1.43 6.39
CA VAL A 61 7.75 -0.24 5.67
C VAL A 61 7.33 0.86 6.64
N ALA A 62 6.59 0.50 7.70
CA ALA A 62 6.20 1.45 8.73
C ALA A 62 7.44 2.09 9.41
N ALA A 63 8.47 1.27 9.71
CA ALA A 63 9.73 1.78 10.25
C ALA A 63 10.47 2.70 9.28
N SER A 64 10.49 2.39 7.97
CA SER A 64 11.06 3.27 6.94
C SER A 64 10.35 4.62 6.83
N CYS A 65 9.06 4.67 7.21
CA CYS A 65 8.27 5.89 7.22
C CYS A 65 8.21 6.57 8.60
N ASP A 66 9.00 6.10 9.58
CA ASP A 66 8.99 6.59 10.97
C ASP A 66 7.59 6.58 11.63
N VAL A 67 6.76 5.58 11.29
CA VAL A 67 5.41 5.44 11.83
C VAL A 67 5.18 4.09 12.48
N SER A 68 4.18 4.03 13.36
CA SER A 68 3.76 2.75 13.94
C SER A 68 3.14 1.84 12.87
N ASN A 69 3.34 0.52 13.00
CA ASN A 69 2.67 -0.46 12.13
C ASN A 69 1.14 -0.28 12.17
N SER A 70 0.57 0.11 13.31
CA SER A 70 -0.87 0.40 13.42
C SER A 70 -1.31 1.62 12.60
N THR A 71 -0.49 2.67 12.53
CA THR A 71 -0.74 3.86 11.69
C THR A 71 -0.67 3.49 10.21
N PHE A 72 0.31 2.66 9.85
CA PHE A 72 0.46 2.19 8.49
C PHE A 72 -0.70 1.28 8.04
N LEU A 73 -1.16 0.35 8.89
CA LEU A 73 -2.33 -0.47 8.58
C LEU A 73 -3.64 0.36 8.49
N ARG A 74 -3.74 1.46 9.23
CA ARG A 74 -4.84 2.43 9.05
C ARG A 74 -4.78 3.10 7.68
N LEU A 75 -3.60 3.47 7.20
CA LEU A 75 -3.42 4.01 5.85
C LEU A 75 -3.82 2.99 4.78
N VAL A 76 -3.41 1.73 4.92
CA VAL A 76 -3.78 0.63 4.00
C VAL A 76 -5.31 0.57 3.83
N ARG A 77 -6.04 0.56 4.96
CA ARG A 77 -7.51 0.59 4.97
C ARG A 77 -8.09 1.88 4.41
N TYR A 78 -7.46 3.02 4.70
CA TYR A 78 -7.85 4.33 4.18
C TYR A 78 -7.73 4.41 2.64
N CYS A 79 -6.73 3.75 2.06
CA CYS A 79 -6.56 3.61 0.61
C CYS A 79 -7.57 2.63 -0.02
N GLY A 80 -8.39 1.94 0.78
CA GLY A 80 -9.35 0.95 0.29
C GLY A 80 -8.78 -0.45 0.10
N TYR A 81 -7.65 -0.78 0.74
CA TYR A 81 -7.12 -2.14 0.82
C TYR A 81 -7.53 -2.79 2.14
N GLU A 82 -7.84 -4.07 2.13
CA GLU A 82 -8.21 -4.78 3.37
C GLU A 82 -6.97 -5.06 4.23
N ASN A 83 -5.85 -5.35 3.56
CA ASN A 83 -4.63 -5.84 4.18
C ASN A 83 -3.36 -5.38 3.43
N PHE A 84 -2.21 -5.47 4.10
CA PHE A 84 -0.92 -5.11 3.50
C PHE A 84 -0.54 -5.97 2.28
N PRO A 85 -0.75 -7.31 2.27
CA PRO A 85 -0.49 -8.13 1.10
C PRO A 85 -1.17 -7.64 -0.19
N GLU A 86 -2.43 -7.20 -0.13
CA GLU A 86 -3.15 -6.61 -1.26
C GLU A 86 -2.46 -5.35 -1.78
N MET A 87 -2.16 -4.42 -0.87
CA MET A 87 -1.41 -3.21 -1.21
C MET A 87 -0.06 -3.57 -1.85
N ARG A 88 0.66 -4.54 -1.30
CA ARG A 88 1.95 -5.02 -1.85
C ARG A 88 1.81 -5.56 -3.27
N VAL A 89 0.74 -6.29 -3.58
CA VAL A 89 0.45 -6.74 -4.95
C VAL A 89 0.22 -5.56 -5.88
N ALA A 90 -0.56 -4.56 -5.46
CA ALA A 90 -0.79 -3.34 -6.25
C ALA A 90 0.52 -2.59 -6.55
N PHE A 91 1.41 -2.45 -5.56
CA PHE A 91 2.73 -1.85 -5.73
C PHE A 91 3.63 -2.67 -6.67
N ARG A 92 3.65 -4.00 -6.57
CA ARG A 92 4.40 -4.88 -7.49
C ARG A 92 3.89 -4.76 -8.93
N CYS A 93 2.58 -4.68 -9.12
CA CYS A 93 1.99 -4.45 -10.44
C CYS A 93 2.36 -3.07 -11.00
N TYR A 94 2.35 -2.03 -10.15
CA TYR A 94 2.82 -0.70 -10.52
C TYR A 94 4.30 -0.72 -10.93
N MET A 95 5.18 -1.38 -10.15
CA MET A 95 6.61 -1.54 -10.49
C MET A 95 6.82 -2.23 -11.83
N ARG A 96 6.07 -3.31 -12.12
CA ARG A 96 6.14 -3.96 -13.43
C ARG A 96 5.71 -3.02 -14.56
N ARG A 97 4.73 -2.15 -14.31
CA ARG A 97 4.20 -1.22 -15.31
C ARG A 97 5.14 -0.05 -15.57
N ILE A 98 5.79 0.51 -14.54
CA ILE A 98 6.82 1.54 -14.73
C ILE A 98 8.05 0.97 -15.43
N ALA A 99 8.48 -0.25 -15.07
CA ALA A 99 9.61 -0.91 -15.71
C ALA A 99 9.35 -1.16 -17.21
N LYS A 100 8.13 -1.60 -17.56
CA LYS A 100 7.72 -1.79 -18.96
C LYS A 100 7.69 -0.49 -19.78
N ARG A 101 7.55 0.68 -19.15
CA ARG A 101 7.56 1.98 -19.87
C ARG A 101 8.98 2.48 -20.17
N SER A 102 10.00 1.97 -19.49
CA SER A 102 11.40 2.37 -19.69
C SER A 102 12.11 1.62 -20.82
N THR A 103 11.44 0.64 -21.44
CA THR A 103 12.00 -0.21 -22.51
C THR A 103 11.33 0.07 -23.86
N GLY A 104 10.90 1.32 -24.10
CA GLY A 104 10.31 1.77 -25.35
C GLY A 104 11.15 2.86 -25.99
#